data_AF-A0A3P6U0V6-F1
#
_entry.id   AF-A0A3P6U0V6-F1
#
_cell.length_a   1.000
_cell.length_b   1.000
_cell.length_c   1.000
_cell.angle_alpha   90.00
_cell.angle_beta   90.00
_cell.angle_gamma   90.00
#
_symmetry.space_group_name_H-M   'P 1'
#
loop_
_entity.id
_entity.type
_entity.pdbx_description
1 polymer ?
#
loop_
_entity_poly.entity_id
_entity_poly.type
_entity_poly.pdbx_seq_one_letter_code
_entity_poly.pdbx_strand_id
1 'polypeptide(L)'
;MAKMGTIFILRLSGRGQSWTMADQMQLLHASWASVHISDFTYAAVVGAIPASIKMNNGIEVPSGLAAVMGDCSLLTLWTDIVHLLASRGFTRVDLAAFRYLALFHEDGESRVENRALIRAARDSLIRCWGEYRGSDVALLPQFAAFLRIRSVRMPSSRCLSTFKKIFRRQNIVRLPISSSDGGNARFI
;
A
#
# COMPACT_ATOMS: atom_id res chain seq x y z
N MET A 1 -12.30 -0.92 -12.31
CA MET A 1 -10.86 -0.59 -12.33
C MET A 1 -10.04 -1.67 -11.62
N ALA A 2 -9.83 -2.85 -12.25
CA ALA A 2 -9.34 -4.06 -11.56
C ALA A 2 -8.07 -4.69 -12.19
N LYS A 3 -7.18 -3.90 -12.82
CA LYS A 3 -5.98 -4.44 -13.49
C LYS A 3 -4.62 -4.04 -12.88
N MET A 4 -4.60 -3.22 -11.82
CA MET A 4 -3.36 -2.56 -11.40
C MET A 4 -2.54 -3.32 -10.34
N GLY A 5 -3.16 -4.25 -9.58
CA GLY A 5 -2.48 -4.99 -8.51
C GLY A 5 -1.62 -6.18 -8.98
N THR A 6 -2.07 -6.93 -9.99
CA THR A 6 -1.39 -8.15 -10.46
C THR A 6 -0.20 -7.84 -11.39
N ILE A 7 -0.19 -6.67 -12.03
CA ILE A 7 0.86 -6.28 -13.01
C ILE A 7 2.18 -5.88 -12.34
N PHE A 8 2.16 -5.47 -11.06
CA PHE A 8 3.33 -4.86 -10.42
C PHE A 8 4.38 -5.87 -9.94
N ILE A 9 3.98 -7.07 -9.52
CA ILE A 9 4.92 -8.12 -9.07
C ILE A 9 5.50 -8.89 -10.27
N LEU A 10 4.70 -9.12 -11.32
CA LEU A 10 5.15 -9.84 -12.51
C LEU A 10 6.20 -9.08 -13.34
N ARG A 11 6.33 -7.76 -13.20
CA ARG A 11 7.27 -6.95 -14.01
C ARG A 11 8.69 -6.84 -13.41
N LEU A 12 8.91 -7.29 -12.17
CA LEU A 12 10.25 -7.34 -11.56
C LEU A 12 11.02 -8.64 -11.87
N SER A 13 10.34 -9.68 -12.37
CA SER A 13 10.98 -10.91 -12.89
C SER A 13 11.64 -10.75 -14.26
N GLY A 14 11.63 -9.55 -14.85
CA GLY A 14 12.09 -9.30 -16.22
C GLY A 14 13.60 -9.31 -16.44
N ARG A 15 14.44 -9.53 -15.41
CA ARG A 15 15.90 -9.62 -15.55
C ARG A 15 16.51 -10.66 -14.59
N GLY A 16 16.32 -11.94 -14.90
CA GLY A 16 17.23 -13.02 -14.48
C GLY A 16 17.33 -13.36 -12.98
N GLN A 17 16.58 -12.70 -12.08
CA GLN A 17 16.52 -13.07 -10.67
C GLN A 17 15.06 -13.40 -10.30
N SER A 18 14.80 -14.68 -10.07
CA SER A 18 13.48 -15.19 -9.70
C SER A 18 13.29 -15.04 -8.20
N TRP A 19 12.43 -14.10 -7.79
CA TRP A 19 11.97 -13.98 -6.41
C TRP A 19 11.18 -15.21 -6.01
N THR A 20 11.44 -15.79 -4.84
CA THR A 20 10.64 -16.90 -4.35
C THR A 20 9.22 -16.43 -4.02
N MET A 21 8.24 -17.34 -4.07
CA MET A 21 6.87 -17.02 -3.64
C MET A 21 6.81 -16.61 -2.16
N ALA A 22 7.72 -17.13 -1.32
CA ALA A 22 7.83 -16.75 0.07
C ALA A 22 8.26 -15.29 0.23
N ASP A 23 9.25 -14.84 -0.54
CA ASP A 23 9.71 -13.44 -0.54
C ASP A 23 8.59 -12.48 -0.98
N GLN A 24 7.87 -12.85 -2.05
CA GLN A 24 6.76 -12.04 -2.56
C GLN A 24 5.64 -11.92 -1.51
N MET A 25 5.32 -13.02 -0.82
CA MET A 25 4.30 -13.01 0.23
C MET A 25 4.73 -12.16 1.42
N GLN A 26 5.99 -12.25 1.86
CA GLN A 26 6.51 -11.43 2.95
C GLN A 26 6.47 -9.94 2.62
N LEU A 27 6.92 -9.56 1.41
CA LEU A 27 6.89 -8.16 0.96
C LEU A 27 5.47 -7.60 0.94
N LEU A 28 4.49 -8.38 0.45
CA LEU A 28 3.09 -8.00 0.48
C LEU A 28 2.56 -7.87 1.92
N HIS A 29 2.88 -8.81 2.80
CA HIS A 29 2.47 -8.77 4.20
C HIS A 29 3.03 -7.56 4.96
N ALA A 30 4.24 -7.11 4.63
CA ALA A 30 4.86 -5.94 5.25
C ALA A 30 4.35 -4.61 4.68
N SER A 31 3.97 -4.58 3.40
CA SER A 31 3.71 -3.32 2.66
C SER A 31 2.24 -2.97 2.45
N TRP A 32 1.32 -3.93 2.58
CA TRP A 32 -0.07 -3.75 2.14
C TRP A 32 -0.80 -2.55 2.78
N ALA A 33 -0.54 -2.27 4.06
CA ALA A 33 -1.21 -1.18 4.77
C ALA A 33 -0.76 0.19 4.23
N SER A 34 0.55 0.37 4.06
CA SER A 34 1.13 1.59 3.48
C SER A 34 0.68 1.79 2.03
N VAL A 35 0.60 0.72 1.24
CA VAL A 35 0.06 0.75 -0.13
C VAL A 35 -1.43 1.15 -0.12
N HIS A 36 -2.24 0.55 0.76
CA HIS A 36 -3.67 0.86 0.89
C HIS A 36 -3.90 2.34 1.25
N ILE A 37 -3.20 2.84 2.26
CA ILE A 37 -3.32 4.25 2.68
C ILE A 37 -2.88 5.17 1.54
N SER A 38 -1.79 4.86 0.84
CA SER A 38 -1.30 5.65 -0.30
C SER A 38 -2.33 5.73 -1.44
N ASP A 39 -2.98 4.61 -1.76
CA ASP A 39 -4.01 4.52 -2.79
C ASP A 39 -5.25 5.35 -2.45
N PHE A 40 -5.74 5.22 -1.22
CA PHE A 40 -6.86 6.02 -0.73
C PHE A 40 -6.51 7.51 -0.69
N THR A 41 -5.28 7.85 -0.32
CA THR A 41 -4.80 9.23 -0.29
C THR A 41 -4.78 9.82 -1.69
N TYR A 42 -4.26 9.11 -2.69
CA TYR A 42 -4.30 9.57 -4.07
C TYR A 42 -5.74 9.74 -4.56
N ALA A 43 -6.61 8.77 -4.30
CA ALA A 43 -8.02 8.83 -4.68
C ALA A 43 -8.73 10.05 -4.07
N ALA A 44 -8.43 10.39 -2.81
CA ALA A 44 -8.93 11.59 -2.15
C ALA A 44 -8.38 12.88 -2.81
N VAL A 45 -7.06 12.94 -3.07
CA VAL A 45 -6.42 14.10 -3.70
C VAL A 45 -7.02 14.42 -5.07
N VAL A 46 -7.31 13.40 -5.88
CA VAL A 46 -7.91 13.61 -7.21
C VAL A 46 -9.43 13.70 -7.20
N GLY A 47 -10.07 13.70 -6.03
CA GLY A 47 -11.53 13.78 -5.89
C GLY A 47 -12.28 12.55 -6.40
N ALA A 48 -11.63 11.39 -6.51
CA ALA A 48 -12.25 10.14 -6.94
C ALA A 48 -13.10 9.47 -5.84
N ILE A 49 -12.95 9.90 -4.59
CA ILE A 49 -13.80 9.51 -3.47
C ILE A 49 -14.43 10.75 -2.83
N PRO A 50 -15.71 10.68 -2.41
CA PRO A 50 -16.37 11.79 -1.72
C PRO A 50 -15.77 11.98 -0.32
N ALA A 51 -15.96 13.15 0.27
CA ALA A 51 -15.49 13.44 1.63
C ALA A 51 -16.20 12.59 2.70
N SER A 52 -17.51 12.38 2.53
CA SER A 52 -18.34 11.51 3.38
C SER A 52 -19.16 10.54 2.54
N ILE A 53 -19.52 9.41 3.15
CA ILE A 53 -20.44 8.41 2.62
C ILE A 53 -21.69 8.46 3.48
N LYS A 54 -22.84 8.72 2.87
CA LYS A 54 -24.13 8.64 3.52
C LYS A 54 -24.57 7.19 3.60
N MET A 55 -24.79 6.70 4.82
CA MET A 55 -25.29 5.35 5.08
C MET A 55 -26.82 5.29 4.95
N ASN A 56 -27.35 4.09 4.78
CA ASN A 56 -28.80 3.84 4.63
C ASN A 56 -29.61 4.29 5.85
N ASN A 57 -28.98 4.39 7.02
CA ASN A 57 -29.59 4.88 8.27
C ASN A 57 -29.48 6.42 8.41
N GLY A 58 -29.05 7.14 7.36
CA GLY A 58 -28.91 8.59 7.36
C GLY A 58 -27.61 9.13 7.98
N ILE A 59 -26.79 8.28 8.60
CA ILE A 59 -25.50 8.69 9.19
C ILE A 59 -24.50 8.97 8.08
N GLU A 60 -23.81 10.10 8.16
CA GLU A 60 -22.65 10.39 7.32
C GLU A 60 -21.36 9.92 7.99
N VAL A 61 -20.56 9.18 7.24
CA VAL A 61 -19.30 8.62 7.71
C VAL A 61 -18.17 9.15 6.85
N PRO A 62 -17.11 9.74 7.43
CA PRO A 62 -15.96 10.23 6.65
C PRO A 62 -15.34 9.09 5.84
N SER A 63 -15.16 9.31 4.54
CA SER A 63 -14.52 8.31 3.66
C SER A 63 -13.09 8.00 4.10
N GLY A 64 -12.44 8.94 4.79
CA GLY A 64 -11.13 8.75 5.40
C GLY A 64 -11.06 7.59 6.38
N LEU A 65 -12.17 7.21 7.03
CA LEU A 65 -12.20 6.02 7.88
C LEU A 65 -11.93 4.72 7.10
N ALA A 66 -12.26 4.67 5.81
CA ALA A 66 -11.86 3.54 4.97
C ALA A 66 -10.34 3.53 4.72
N ALA A 67 -9.72 4.71 4.56
CA ALA A 67 -8.28 4.85 4.39
C ALA A 67 -7.52 4.39 5.65
N VAL A 68 -7.99 4.80 6.83
CA VAL A 68 -7.40 4.43 8.13
C VAL A 68 -8.02 3.17 8.75
N MET A 69 -8.73 2.38 7.96
CA MET A 69 -9.32 1.08 8.34
C MET A 69 -10.16 1.10 9.63
N GLY A 70 -10.89 2.19 9.85
CA GLY A 70 -11.80 2.39 10.97
C GLY A 70 -11.14 2.93 12.24
N ASP A 71 -9.84 3.21 12.22
CA ASP A 71 -9.17 3.86 13.35
C ASP A 71 -9.40 5.38 13.33
N CYS A 72 -10.40 5.83 14.07
CA CYS A 72 -10.75 7.25 14.17
C CYS A 72 -9.59 8.13 14.68
N SER A 73 -8.65 7.58 15.46
CA SER A 73 -7.52 8.36 15.99
C SER A 73 -6.56 8.82 14.89
N LEU A 74 -6.55 8.12 13.76
CA LEU A 74 -5.69 8.40 12.61
C LEU A 74 -6.37 9.28 11.56
N LEU A 75 -7.66 9.58 11.70
CA LEU A 75 -8.43 10.29 10.69
C LEU A 75 -7.90 11.71 10.45
N THR A 76 -7.58 12.44 11.53
CA THR A 76 -7.00 13.79 11.43
C THR A 76 -5.65 13.76 10.73
N LEU A 77 -4.78 12.83 11.14
CA LEU A 77 -3.46 12.63 10.51
C LEU A 77 -3.58 12.39 9.01
N TRP A 78 -4.48 11.49 8.61
CA TRP A 78 -4.72 11.18 7.19
C TRP A 78 -5.25 12.39 6.43
N THR A 79 -6.18 13.14 7.03
CA THR A 79 -6.77 14.34 6.43
C THR A 79 -5.69 15.41 6.16
N ASP A 80 -4.80 15.65 7.12
CA ASP A 80 -3.66 16.57 6.95
C ASP A 80 -2.74 16.14 5.81
N ILE A 81 -2.49 14.83 5.69
CA ILE A 81 -1.67 14.26 4.61
C ILE A 81 -2.33 14.50 3.25
N VAL A 82 -3.64 14.27 3.14
CA VAL A 82 -4.41 14.52 1.90
C VAL A 82 -4.31 16.00 1.50
N HIS A 83 -4.54 16.92 2.45
CA HIS A 83 -4.46 18.36 2.18
C HIS A 83 -3.05 18.79 1.77
N LEU A 84 -2.02 18.32 2.47
CA LEU A 84 -0.63 18.59 2.12
C LEU A 84 -0.33 18.13 0.70
N LEU A 85 -0.68 16.88 0.36
CA LEU A 85 -0.40 16.31 -0.96
C LEU A 85 -1.18 16.99 -2.08
N ALA A 86 -2.45 17.34 -1.84
CA ALA A 86 -3.26 18.12 -2.77
C ALA A 86 -2.61 19.49 -3.06
N SER A 87 -2.17 20.21 -2.01
CA SER A 87 -1.53 21.52 -2.15
C SER A 87 -0.18 21.49 -2.89
N ARG A 88 0.47 20.32 -2.97
CA ARG A 88 1.78 20.13 -3.61
C ARG A 88 1.71 19.42 -4.96
N GLY A 89 0.50 19.31 -5.53
CA GLY A 89 0.29 18.69 -6.84
C GLY A 89 0.76 17.24 -6.84
N PHE A 90 0.27 16.42 -5.90
CA PHE A 90 0.56 14.99 -5.85
C PHE A 90 -0.01 14.27 -7.08
N THR A 91 0.85 13.49 -7.75
CA THR A 91 0.57 12.90 -9.07
C THR A 91 0.63 11.38 -9.03
N ARG A 92 0.28 10.74 -10.14
CA ARG A 92 0.41 9.28 -10.32
C ARG A 92 1.85 8.79 -10.21
N VAL A 93 2.83 9.63 -10.57
CA VAL A 93 4.26 9.30 -10.45
C VAL A 93 4.65 9.21 -8.98
N ASP A 94 4.18 10.14 -8.15
CA ASP A 94 4.44 10.11 -6.70
C ASP A 94 3.73 8.93 -6.03
N LEU A 95 2.49 8.63 -6.43
CA LEU A 95 1.81 7.42 -5.97
C LEU A 95 2.61 6.16 -6.32
N ALA A 96 3.15 6.08 -7.53
CA ALA A 96 4.01 4.96 -7.91
C ALA A 96 5.24 4.88 -7.00
N ALA A 97 5.90 6.02 -6.73
CA ALA A 97 7.03 6.08 -5.79
C ALA A 97 6.64 5.61 -4.38
N PHE A 98 5.51 6.06 -3.83
CA PHE A 98 5.00 5.61 -2.53
C PHE A 98 4.79 4.10 -2.49
N ARG A 99 4.16 3.53 -3.53
CA ARG A 99 3.93 2.08 -3.63
C ARG A 99 5.23 1.30 -3.67
N TYR A 100 6.21 1.74 -4.46
CA TYR A 100 7.50 1.07 -4.55
C TYR A 100 8.32 1.21 -3.25
N LEU A 101 8.32 2.38 -2.61
CA LEU A 101 8.99 2.60 -1.32
C LEU A 101 8.34 1.79 -0.20
N ALA A 102 7.02 1.62 -0.22
CA ALA A 102 6.30 0.76 0.72
C ALA A 102 6.65 -0.73 0.51
N LEU A 103 6.75 -1.16 -0.75
CA LEU A 103 7.05 -2.55 -1.11
C LEU A 103 8.49 -2.93 -0.75
N PHE A 104 9.46 -2.08 -1.11
CA PHE A 104 10.89 -2.31 -0.91
C PHE A 104 11.38 -1.77 0.43
N HIS A 105 10.77 -2.29 1.49
CA HIS A 105 11.06 -1.82 2.83
C HIS A 105 12.33 -2.45 3.42
N GLU A 106 13.26 -1.62 3.87
CA GLU A 106 14.52 -2.04 4.52
C GLU A 106 14.42 -2.44 5.99
N ASP A 107 13.27 -2.23 6.67
CA ASP A 107 13.18 -2.60 8.09
C ASP A 107 13.33 -4.14 8.20
N GLY A 108 14.25 -4.57 9.07
CA GLY A 108 14.92 -5.88 9.05
C GLY A 108 14.05 -7.13 9.21
N GLU A 109 12.72 -7.01 9.18
CA GLU A 109 11.77 -8.13 9.18
C GLU A 109 11.66 -8.83 7.82
N SER A 110 12.04 -8.16 6.71
CA SER A 110 12.11 -8.84 5.43
C SER A 110 13.36 -9.75 5.41
N ARG A 111 13.11 -11.07 5.48
CA ARG A 111 14.12 -12.12 5.29
C ARG A 111 14.42 -12.35 3.80
N VAL A 112 14.23 -11.33 2.98
CA VAL A 112 14.54 -11.42 1.56
C VAL A 112 16.04 -11.61 1.43
N GLU A 113 16.44 -12.70 0.79
CA GLU A 113 17.85 -13.08 0.60
C GLU A 113 18.63 -12.02 -0.19
N ASN A 114 17.96 -11.30 -1.10
CA ASN A 114 18.58 -10.34 -2.00
C ASN A 114 18.36 -8.86 -1.59
N ARG A 115 18.84 -8.50 -0.39
CA ARG A 115 18.81 -7.12 0.11
C ARG A 115 19.55 -6.12 -0.78
N ALA A 116 20.58 -6.57 -1.50
CA ALA A 116 21.35 -5.72 -2.42
C ALA A 116 20.48 -5.22 -3.59
N LEU A 117 19.65 -6.09 -4.18
CA LEU A 117 18.75 -5.69 -5.26
C LEU A 117 17.63 -4.76 -4.76
N ILE A 118 17.10 -4.99 -3.55
CA ILE A 118 16.13 -4.08 -2.92
C ILE A 118 16.72 -2.68 -2.80
N ARG A 119 17.94 -2.56 -2.26
CA ARG A 119 18.65 -1.28 -2.12
C ARG A 119 18.87 -0.61 -3.47
N ALA A 120 19.41 -1.34 -4.46
CA ALA A 120 19.64 -0.80 -5.80
C ALA A 120 18.35 -0.29 -6.48
N ALA A 121 17.24 -1.03 -6.34
CA ALA A 121 15.94 -0.61 -6.85
C ALA A 121 15.43 0.65 -6.14
N ARG A 122 15.61 0.74 -4.82
CA ARG A 122 15.21 1.89 -4.01
C ARG A 122 16.05 3.13 -4.32
N ASP A 123 17.35 2.99 -4.46
CA ASP A 123 18.26 4.10 -4.81
C ASP A 123 17.94 4.63 -6.22
N SER A 124 17.72 3.73 -7.18
CA SER A 124 17.30 4.12 -8.52
C SER A 124 15.95 4.83 -8.52
N LEU A 125 15.00 4.39 -7.70
CA LEU A 125 13.69 5.04 -7.57
C LEU A 125 13.83 6.44 -6.97
N ILE A 126 14.58 6.59 -5.88
CA ILE A 126 14.80 7.88 -5.22
C ILE A 126 15.42 8.86 -6.20
N ARG A 127 16.45 8.44 -6.94
CA ARG A 127 17.08 9.28 -7.96
C ARG A 127 16.08 9.71 -9.05
N CYS A 128 15.39 8.76 -9.68
CA CYS A 128 14.44 9.07 -10.75
C CYS A 128 13.27 9.95 -10.27
N TRP A 129 12.79 9.72 -9.05
CA TRP A 129 11.69 10.51 -8.50
C TRP A 129 12.14 11.94 -8.16
N GLY A 130 13.36 12.10 -7.63
CA GLY A 130 13.97 13.41 -7.41
C GLY A 130 14.17 14.19 -8.71
N GLU A 131 14.66 13.53 -9.76
CA GLU A 131 14.77 14.10 -11.11
C GLU A 131 13.41 14.55 -11.65
N TYR A 132 12.37 13.73 -11.53
CA TYR A 132 11.01 14.10 -11.94
C TYR A 132 10.48 15.33 -11.21
N ARG A 133 10.80 15.49 -9.93
CA ARG A 133 10.40 16.65 -9.12
C ARG A 133 11.36 17.83 -9.20
N GLY A 134 12.52 17.67 -9.83
CA GLY A 134 13.57 18.69 -9.88
C GLY A 134 14.15 19.03 -8.50
N SER A 135 14.11 18.10 -7.55
CA SER A 135 14.58 18.32 -6.17
C SER A 135 15.06 17.01 -5.55
N ASP A 136 15.95 17.10 -4.57
CA ASP A 136 16.25 15.96 -3.69
C ASP A 136 14.95 15.47 -3.03
N VAL A 137 14.74 14.15 -3.05
CA VAL A 137 13.60 13.47 -2.43
C VAL A 137 13.52 13.75 -0.94
N ALA A 138 14.66 13.87 -0.25
CA ALA A 138 14.69 14.17 1.18
C ALA A 138 14.02 15.50 1.54
N LEU A 139 13.97 16.44 0.59
CA LEU A 139 13.38 17.77 0.76
C LEU A 139 11.92 17.84 0.30
N LEU A 140 11.40 16.79 -0.35
CA LEU A 140 10.05 16.77 -0.87
C LEU A 140 9.02 16.66 0.28
N PRO A 141 8.04 17.57 0.38
CA PRO A 141 6.93 17.42 1.33
C PRO A 141 6.15 16.11 1.12
N GLN A 142 6.10 15.62 -0.13
CA GLN A 142 5.51 14.33 -0.47
C GLN A 142 6.26 13.17 0.20
N PHE A 143 7.60 13.23 0.26
CA PHE A 143 8.37 12.20 0.92
C PHE A 143 8.17 12.23 2.45
N ALA A 144 8.10 13.42 3.05
CA ALA A 144 7.71 13.55 4.46
C ALA A 144 6.31 12.98 4.74
N ALA A 145 5.34 13.21 3.85
CA ALA A 145 4.01 12.62 3.94
C ALA A 145 4.05 11.08 3.86
N PHE A 146 4.88 10.51 2.97
CA PHE A 146 5.09 9.07 2.88
C PHE A 146 5.64 8.49 4.20
N LEU A 147 6.62 9.15 4.82
CA LEU A 147 7.16 8.71 6.12
C LEU A 147 6.08 8.70 7.22
N ARG A 148 5.18 9.69 7.23
CA ARG A 148 4.02 9.72 8.14
C ARG A 148 3.07 8.55 7.87
N ILE A 149 2.75 8.26 6.61
CA ILE A 149 1.95 7.08 6.23
C ILE A 149 2.62 5.79 6.72
N ARG A 150 3.94 5.66 6.54
CA ARG A 150 4.68 4.47 6.96
C ARG A 150 4.69 4.28 8.47
N SER A 151 4.67 5.37 9.23
CA SER A 151 4.65 5.32 10.70
C SER A 151 3.32 4.84 11.28
N VAL A 152 2.27 4.77 10.45
CA VAL A 152 0.95 4.26 10.86
C VAL A 152 1.04 2.77 11.14
N ARG A 153 1.08 2.42 12.42
CA ARG A 153 1.07 1.03 12.88
C ARG A 153 -0.35 0.51 12.96
N MET A 154 -0.75 -0.26 11.95
CA MET A 154 -2.08 -0.85 11.91
C MET A 154 -2.17 -2.12 12.77
N PRO A 155 -3.26 -2.33 13.55
CA PRO A 155 -3.46 -3.56 14.29
C PRO A 155 -3.54 -4.76 13.32
N SER A 156 -2.50 -5.58 13.35
CA SER A 156 -2.14 -6.55 12.31
C SER A 156 -3.10 -7.73 12.18
N SER A 157 -3.85 -8.10 13.22
CA SER A 157 -4.73 -9.28 13.20
C SER A 157 -6.13 -8.99 12.64
N ARG A 158 -6.75 -7.88 13.06
CA ARG A 158 -8.14 -7.55 12.68
C ARG A 158 -8.23 -6.92 11.29
N CYS A 159 -7.27 -6.07 10.91
CA CYS A 159 -7.25 -5.43 9.60
C CYS A 159 -6.83 -6.38 8.47
N LEU A 160 -5.88 -7.28 8.71
CA LEU A 160 -5.49 -8.31 7.73
C LEU A 160 -6.66 -9.23 7.37
N SER A 161 -7.54 -9.55 8.33
CA SER A 161 -8.74 -10.34 8.07
C SER A 161 -9.75 -9.60 7.17
N THR A 162 -9.87 -8.28 7.33
CA THR A 162 -10.73 -7.41 6.52
C THR A 162 -10.13 -7.21 5.12
N PHE A 163 -8.82 -7.00 5.04
CA PHE A 163 -8.07 -6.92 3.79
C PHE A 163 -8.17 -8.23 2.97
N LYS A 164 -8.03 -9.40 3.62
CA LYS A 164 -8.26 -10.72 3.01
C LYS A 164 -9.69 -10.87 2.46
N LYS A 165 -10.70 -10.33 3.14
CA LYS A 165 -12.10 -10.32 2.66
C LYS A 165 -12.29 -9.41 1.45
N ILE A 166 -11.65 -8.24 1.42
CA ILE A 166 -11.70 -7.30 0.29
C ILE A 166 -11.02 -7.91 -0.96
N PHE A 167 -9.84 -8.53 -0.82
CA PHE A 167 -9.16 -9.20 -1.93
C PHE A 167 -9.89 -10.47 -2.43
N ARG A 168 -10.56 -11.22 -1.54
CA ARG A 168 -11.46 -12.32 -1.94
C ARG A 168 -12.62 -11.81 -2.79
N ARG A 169 -13.24 -10.68 -2.40
CA ARG A 169 -14.35 -10.08 -3.18
C ARG A 169 -13.89 -9.53 -4.54
N GLN A 170 -12.61 -9.22 -4.71
CA GLN A 170 -12.04 -8.77 -5.98
C GLN A 170 -11.39 -9.89 -6.81
N ASN A 171 -11.43 -11.15 -6.35
CA ASN A 171 -10.92 -12.34 -7.06
C ASN A 171 -9.40 -12.32 -7.38
N ILE A 172 -8.58 -11.67 -6.54
CA ILE A 172 -7.16 -11.42 -6.83
C ILE A 172 -6.23 -12.49 -6.21
N VAL A 173 -6.64 -13.25 -5.19
CA VAL A 173 -5.84 -14.35 -4.61
C VAL A 173 -6.73 -15.48 -4.06
N ARG A 174 -6.58 -16.71 -4.55
CA ARG A 174 -7.04 -17.95 -3.87
C ARG A 174 -5.86 -18.49 -3.04
N LEU A 175 -5.78 -18.15 -1.75
CA LEU A 175 -4.88 -18.84 -0.83
C LEU A 175 -5.69 -19.83 0.02
N PRO A 176 -5.21 -21.07 0.18
CA PRO A 176 -5.84 -22.04 1.06
C PRO A 176 -5.74 -21.55 2.51
N ILE A 177 -6.85 -21.63 3.23
CA ILE A 177 -6.81 -21.57 4.68
C ILE A 177 -6.31 -22.95 5.11
N SER A 178 -5.13 -23.04 5.71
CA SER A 178 -4.87 -24.18 6.59
C SER A 178 -5.78 -24.00 7.80
N SER A 179 -6.99 -24.57 7.72
CA SER A 179 -7.78 -24.84 8.91
C SER A 179 -6.96 -25.83 9.73
N SER A 180 -6.59 -25.45 10.94
CA SER A 180 -6.10 -26.36 11.97
C SER A 180 -7.23 -27.24 12.52
N ASP A 181 -8.16 -27.65 11.66
CA ASP A 181 -9.18 -28.65 11.95
C ASP A 181 -9.14 -29.66 10.82
N GLY A 182 -8.79 -30.89 11.19
CA GLY A 182 -8.75 -32.05 10.30
C GLY A 182 -10.11 -32.26 9.66
N GLY A 183 -10.16 -32.15 8.33
CA GLY A 183 -11.41 -32.25 7.60
C GLY A 183 -11.24 -32.11 6.09
N ASN A 184 -10.51 -33.05 5.51
CA ASN A 184 -10.61 -33.51 4.12
C ASN A 184 -10.90 -32.44 3.03
N ALA A 185 -9.84 -31.84 2.47
CA ALA A 185 -9.92 -30.99 1.30
C ALA A 185 -10.19 -31.83 0.02
N ARG A 186 -11.33 -31.62 -0.64
CA ARG A 186 -11.55 -32.03 -2.04
C ARG A 186 -11.21 -30.87 -2.97
N PHE A 187 -10.35 -31.16 -3.96
CA PHE A 187 -9.97 -30.26 -5.05
C PHE A 187 -10.91 -30.43 -6.24
N ILE A 188 -11.28 -29.30 -6.86
CA ILE A 188 -11.26 -29.14 -8.33
C ILE A 188 -10.65 -27.77 -8.61
#